data_AF-A0A935IAD0-F1
#
_entry.id   AF-A0A935IAD0-F1
#
_cell.length_a   1.000
_cell.length_b   1.000
_cell.length_c   1.000
_cell.angle_alpha   90.00
_cell.angle_beta   90.00
_cell.angle_gamma   90.00
#
_symmetry.space_group_name_H-M   'P 1'
#
loop_
_entity.id
_entity.type
_entity.pdbx_description
1 polymer ?
#
loop_
_entity_poly.entity_id
_entity_poly.type
_entity_poly.pdbx_seq_one_letter_code
_entity_poly.pdbx_strand_id
1 'polypeptide(L)' 'MTFIINEFGQLKHPTIIKSVTPEFDQAARDCLFNLAQDITWKPGMINGKPVNVIYTLPIKFKLE' A
#
# COMPACT_ATOMS: atom_id res chain seq x y z
N MET A 1 3.57 4.18 -4.88
CA MET A 1 3.78 4.07 -3.42
C MET A 1 4.23 2.65 -3.10
N THR A 2 5.14 2.48 -2.15
CA THR A 2 5.51 1.18 -1.58
C THR A 2 4.94 1.02 -0.19
N PHE A 3 4.65 -0.22 0.19
CA PHE A 3 4.25 -0.59 1.56
C PHE A 3 4.56 -2.06 1.79
N ILE A 4 4.58 -2.46 3.06
CA ILE A 4 4.78 -3.85 3.46
C ILE A 4 3.41 -4.44 3.82
N ILE A 5 3.12 -5.63 3.31
CA ILE A 5 2.06 -6.49 3.85
C ILE A 5 2.73 -7.52 4.73
N ASN A 6 2.37 -7.54 6.02
CA ASN A 6 2.92 -8.52 6.94
C ASN A 6 2.24 -9.89 6.80
N GLU A 7 2.75 -10.89 7.52
CA GLU A 7 2.19 -12.24 7.59
C GLU A 7 0.71 -12.32 8.03
N PHE A 8 0.19 -11.26 8.67
CA PHE A 8 -1.21 -11.15 9.10
C PHE A 8 -2.10 -10.40 8.10
N GLY A 9 -1.57 -9.99 6.95
CA GLY A 9 -2.33 -9.20 5.98
C GLY A 9 -2.49 -7.73 6.35
N GLN A 10 -1.69 -7.22 7.28
CA GLN A 10 -1.72 -5.81 7.69
C GLN A 10 -0.70 -4.99 6.91
N LEU A 11 -1.12 -3.80 6.50
CA LEU A 11 -0.28 -2.83 5.83
C LEU A 11 0.63 -2.11 6.84
N LYS A 12 1.92 -1.95 6.49
CA LYS A 12 2.94 -1.27 7.29
C LYS A 12 3.82 -0.40 6.39
N HIS A 13 4.37 0.66 6.99
CA HIS A 13 5.39 1.54 6.40
C HIS A 13 5.07 2.07 4.98
N PRO A 14 3.91 2.71 4.76
CA PRO A 14 3.60 3.30 3.48
C PRO A 14 4.58 4.43 3.13
N THR A 15 5.20 4.33 1.96
CA THR A 15 6.24 5.25 1.50
C THR A 15 5.94 5.72 0.08
N ILE A 16 5.96 7.04 -0.12
CA ILE A 16 5.79 7.65 -1.44
C ILE A 16 7.15 7.66 -2.13
N ILE A 17 7.29 6.87 -3.19
CA ILE A 17 8.53 6.77 -3.98
C ILE A 17 8.68 7.95 -4.93
N LYS A 18 7.56 8.43 -5.49
CA LYS A 18 7.51 9.53 -6.44
C LYS A 18 6.42 10.49 -6.02
N SER A 19 6.85 11.62 -5.46
CA SER A 19 5.97 12.73 -5.09
C SER A 19 5.69 13.62 -6.31
N VAL A 20 4.53 14.26 -6.31
CA VAL A 20 4.13 15.25 -7.34
C VAL A 20 3.81 16.58 -6.65
N THR A 21 2.82 16.58 -5.76
CA THR A 21 2.53 17.69 -4.84
C THR A 21 2.12 17.13 -3.47
N PRO A 22 2.22 17.92 -2.38
CA PRO A 22 1.80 17.49 -1.05
C PRO A 22 0.33 17.02 -0.98
N GLU A 23 -0.55 17.62 -1.78
CA GLU A 23 -1.98 17.29 -1.82
C GLU A 23 -2.23 15.92 -2.47
N PHE A 24 -1.54 15.62 -3.56
CA PHE A 24 -1.62 14.29 -4.18
C PHE A 24 -0.96 13.22 -3.34
N ASP A 25 0.11 13.56 -2.62
CA ASP A 25 0.74 12.67 -1.67
C ASP A 25 -0.21 12.32 -0.52
N GLN A 26 -0.94 13.30 -0.01
CA GLN A 26 -1.96 13.09 1.01
C GLN A 26 -3.09 12.21 0.49
N ALA A 27 -3.65 12.53 -0.69
CA ALA A 27 -4.70 11.73 -1.31
C ALA A 27 -4.26 10.28 -1.58
N ALA A 28 -3.00 10.06 -1.96
CA ALA A 28 -2.45 8.72 -2.14
C ALA A 28 -2.38 7.93 -0.82
N ARG A 29 -2.06 8.59 0.30
CA ARG A 29 -2.09 7.97 1.64
C ARG A 29 -3.51 7.65 2.07
N ASP A 30 -4.43 8.59 1.91
CA ASP A 30 -5.83 8.42 2.27
C ASP A 30 -6.46 7.25 1.51
N CYS A 31 -6.16 7.14 0.20
CA CYS A 31 -6.54 5.98 -0.60
C CYS A 31 -6.03 4.67 0.01
N LEU A 32 -4.75 4.59 0.37
CA LEU A 32 -4.19 3.37 0.96
C LEU A 32 -4.81 3.05 2.34
N PHE A 33 -5.05 4.06 3.17
CA PHE A 33 -5.69 3.87 4.49
C PHE A 33 -7.12 3.37 4.36
N ASN A 34 -7.90 3.92 3.42
CA ASN A 34 -9.26 3.45 3.15
C ASN A 34 -9.24 1.99 2.66
N LEU A 35 -8.34 1.65 1.73
CA LEU A 35 -8.17 0.26 1.28
C LEU A 35 -7.76 -0.67 2.43
N ALA A 36 -6.98 -0.20 3.40
CA ALA A 36 -6.59 -0.99 4.57
C ALA A 36 -7.76 -1.30 5.51
N GLN A 37 -8.77 -0.44 5.55
CA GLN A 37 -9.95 -0.60 6.40
C GLN A 37 -10.99 -1.53 5.76
N ASP A 38 -11.21 -1.37 4.45
CA ASP A 38 -12.26 -2.10 3.75
C ASP A 38 -11.80 -3.48 3.23
N ILE A 39 -10.50 -3.68 3.08
CA ILE A 39 -9.94 -4.88 2.44
C ILE A 39 -9.01 -5.60 3.41
N THR A 40 -9.28 -6.89 3.63
CA THR A 40 -8.31 -7.80 4.25
C THR A 40 -7.29 -8.24 3.21
N TRP A 41 -6.04 -7.81 3.36
CA TRP A 41 -4.98 -8.17 2.42
C TRP A 41 -4.50 -9.60 2.69
N LYS A 42 -4.13 -10.31 1.62
CA LYS A 42 -3.53 -11.64 1.75
C LYS A 42 -2.01 -11.50 1.87
N PRO A 43 -1.37 -12.12 2.88
CA PRO A 43 0.08 -12.13 2.99
C PRO A 43 0.71 -12.89 1.81
N GLY A 44 1.98 -12.61 1.55
CA GLY A 44 2.77 -13.47 0.66
C GLY A 44 3.02 -14.83 1.30
N MET A 45 3.14 -15.88 0.48
CA MET A 45 3.38 -17.24 0.96
C MET A 45 4.68 -17.78 0.36
N ILE A 46 5.59 -18.28 1.20
CA ILE A 46 6.78 -19.02 0.76
C ILE A 46 6.78 -20.36 1.49
N ASN A 47 6.86 -21.46 0.74
CA ASN A 47 6.84 -22.83 1.29
C ASN A 47 5.64 -23.08 2.24
N GLY A 48 4.48 -22.52 1.93
CA GLY A 48 3.27 -22.66 2.75
C GLY A 48 3.26 -21.84 4.05
N LYS A 49 4.26 -20.99 4.29
CA LYS A 49 4.30 -20.07 5.43
C LYS A 49 4.04 -18.63 4.99
N PRO A 50 3.22 -17.87 5.74
CA PRO A 50 3.03 -16.46 5.45
C PRO A 50 4.33 -15.69 5.74
N VAL A 51 4.66 -14.72 4.88
CA VAL A 51 5.88 -13.93 4.98
C VAL A 51 5.59 -12.46 4.69
N ASN A 52 6.44 -11.59 5.25
CA ASN A 52 6.41 -10.17 4.97
C ASN A 52 6.84 -9.91 3.53
N VAL A 53 6.05 -9.12 2.81
CA VAL A 53 6.30 -8.81 1.40
C VAL A 53 6.15 -7.32 1.16
N ILE A 54 7.04 -6.78 0.32
CA ILE A 54 6.98 -5.39 -0.13
C ILE A 54 6.15 -5.34 -1.40
N TYR A 55 5.10 -4.53 -1.40
CA TYR A 55 4.27 -4.25 -2.56
C TYR A 55 4.48 -2.83 -3.05
N THR A 56 4.41 -2.66 -4.36
CA THR A 56 4.42 -1.35 -5.02
C THR A 56 3.10 -1.15 -5.75
N LEU A 57 2.32 -0.18 -5.30
CA LEU A 57 1.07 0.22 -5.94
C LEU A 57 1.28 1.52 -6.74
N PRO A 58 1.13 1.50 -8.07
CA PRO A 58 1.13 2.71 -8.88
C PRO A 58 -0.23 3.43 -8.75
N ILE A 59 -0.21 4.67 -8.27
CA ILE A 59 -1.38 5.54 -8.18
C ILE A 59 -1.26 6.59 -9.28
N LYS A 60 -2.28 6.68 -10.13
CA LYS A 60 -2.35 7.66 -11.23
C LYS A 60 -3.51 8.62 -10.97
N PHE A 61 -3.20 9.91 -10.95
CA PHE A 61 -4.21 10.96 -10.88
C PHE A 61 -4.54 11.41 -12.30
N LYS A 62 -5.83 11.56 -12.59
CA LYS A 62 -6.33 12.19 -13.80
C LYS A 62 -7.04 13.47 -13.37
N LEU A 63 -6.63 14.59 -13.95
CA LEU A 63 -7.29 15.88 -13.75
C LEU A 63 -8.34 16.07 -14.84
N GLU A 64 -9.44 16.70 -14.49
CA GLU A 64 -10.46 17.15 -15.44
C GLU A 64 -10.23 18.60 -15.84
#